data_AF-A0AAF0Y4F6-F1
#
_entry.id   AF-A0AAF0Y4F6-F1
#
_cell.length_a   1.000
_cell.length_b   1.000
_cell.length_c   1.000
_cell.angle_alpha   90.00
_cell.angle_beta   90.00
_cell.angle_gamma   90.00
#
_symmetry.space_group_name_H-M   'P 1'
#
loop_
_entity.id
_entity.type
_entity.pdbx_description
1 polymer ?
#
loop_
_entity_poly.entity_id
_entity_poly.type
_entity_poly.pdbx_seq_one_letter_code
_entity_poly.pdbx_strand_id
1 'polypeptide(L)'
;MMYAAILATLAAAAPTLATTPGAWFKFPTVPANGFETVSAKYWIDPSSNWTTGYYAATQWSFQGAWPDVQYFGLQPRSKGDGTTTGHLVYSVFGNGSRSKVVERGADGSRRWNGTFIDDQAGKRTPIASFWTDASYGGLSGSVSQWLEYYPFNGMSPLPSEHPCQPKFHIYYGKPNNYISQWTQDGSLEITAGIFS
;
A
#
# COMPACT_ATOMS: atom_id res chain seq x y z
N MET A 1 -62.48 -1.01 -23.22
CA MET A 1 -61.61 -1.06 -22.04
C MET A 1 -60.38 -1.86 -22.43
N MET A 2 -59.23 -1.20 -22.62
CA MET A 2 -57.98 -1.84 -23.05
C MET A 2 -57.03 -1.86 -21.85
N TYR A 3 -56.64 -3.06 -21.39
CA TYR A 3 -55.65 -3.24 -20.33
C TYR A 3 -54.25 -3.01 -20.90
N ALA A 4 -53.52 -2.03 -20.37
CA ALA A 4 -52.09 -1.85 -20.64
C ALA A 4 -51.30 -2.74 -19.67
N ALA A 5 -50.56 -3.71 -20.22
CA ALA A 5 -49.61 -4.50 -19.47
C ALA A 5 -48.35 -3.67 -19.20
N ILE A 6 -48.06 -3.39 -17.94
CA ILE A 6 -46.80 -2.77 -17.52
C ILE A 6 -45.77 -3.90 -17.40
N LEU A 7 -44.83 -3.96 -18.37
CA LEU A 7 -43.61 -4.75 -18.21
C LEU A 7 -42.74 -4.08 -17.14
N ALA A 8 -42.59 -4.73 -15.98
CA ALA A 8 -41.54 -4.40 -15.04
C ALA A 8 -40.20 -4.92 -15.58
N THR A 9 -39.36 -4.02 -16.08
CA THR A 9 -37.96 -4.32 -16.37
C THR A 9 -37.23 -4.58 -15.06
N LEU A 10 -36.85 -5.84 -14.82
CA LEU A 10 -35.94 -6.21 -13.75
C LEU A 10 -34.57 -5.61 -14.08
N ALA A 11 -34.19 -4.53 -13.40
CA ALA A 11 -32.82 -4.00 -13.49
C ALA A 11 -31.88 -5.08 -12.93
N ALA A 12 -31.10 -5.70 -13.80
CA ALA A 12 -29.98 -6.53 -13.37
C ALA A 12 -29.01 -5.62 -12.60
N ALA A 13 -28.92 -5.83 -11.28
CA ALA A 13 -27.85 -5.25 -10.49
C ALA A 13 -26.54 -5.79 -11.07
N ALA A 14 -25.77 -4.94 -11.76
CA ALA A 14 -24.41 -5.28 -12.14
C ALA A 14 -23.68 -5.67 -10.85
N PRO A 15 -22.94 -6.80 -10.84
CA PRO A 15 -22.14 -7.16 -9.68
C PRO A 15 -21.18 -5.99 -9.44
N THR A 16 -21.35 -5.33 -8.29
CA THR A 16 -20.35 -4.42 -7.77
C THR A 16 -19.10 -5.27 -7.56
N LEU A 17 -18.12 -5.13 -8.46
CA LEU A 17 -16.77 -5.65 -8.22
C LEU A 17 -16.39 -5.17 -6.82
N ALA A 18 -16.07 -6.10 -5.92
CA ALA A 18 -15.66 -5.78 -4.57
C ALA A 18 -14.43 -4.87 -4.68
N THR A 19 -14.63 -3.56 -4.51
CA THR A 19 -13.53 -2.61 -4.48
C THR A 19 -12.67 -2.99 -3.28
N THR A 20 -11.37 -3.14 -3.50
CA THR A 20 -10.38 -3.36 -2.44
C THR A 20 -10.67 -2.40 -1.28
N PRO A 21 -11.00 -2.90 -0.08
CA PRO A 21 -11.30 -2.03 1.05
C PRO A 21 -10.08 -1.15 1.32
N GLY A 22 -10.32 0.16 1.37
CA GLY A 22 -9.24 1.13 1.48
C GLY A 22 -9.69 2.50 1.96
N ALA A 23 -8.71 3.29 2.36
CA ALA A 23 -8.84 4.65 2.83
C ALA A 23 -7.97 5.57 1.97
N TRP A 24 -8.48 6.78 1.72
CA TRP A 24 -7.82 7.79 0.92
C TRP A 24 -7.61 9.03 1.78
N PHE A 25 -6.39 9.55 1.79
CA PHE A 25 -6.05 10.73 2.55
C PHE A 25 -5.42 11.78 1.64
N LYS A 26 -5.72 13.03 1.96
CA LYS A 26 -5.14 14.20 1.32
C LYS A 26 -4.54 15.11 2.40
N PHE A 27 -3.27 15.44 2.25
CA PHE A 27 -2.60 16.40 3.12
C PHE A 27 -2.99 17.84 2.72
N PRO A 28 -3.32 18.70 3.70
CA PRO A 28 -3.77 20.06 3.41
C PRO A 28 -2.64 20.97 2.89
N THR A 29 -1.40 20.65 3.25
CA THR A 29 -0.20 21.40 2.85
C THR A 29 0.83 20.41 2.32
N VAL A 30 1.29 20.65 1.10
CA VAL A 30 2.30 19.83 0.42
C VAL A 30 3.48 20.74 0.09
N PRO A 31 4.73 20.36 0.45
CA PRO A 31 5.91 21.10 0.03
C PRO A 31 5.97 21.23 -1.49
N ALA A 32 6.60 22.30 -2.00
CA ALA A 32 6.70 22.56 -3.43
C ALA A 32 7.31 21.38 -4.22
N ASN A 33 8.25 20.65 -3.60
CA ASN A 33 8.91 19.48 -4.16
C ASN A 33 8.38 18.15 -3.59
N GLY A 34 7.27 18.14 -2.86
CA GLY A 34 6.70 16.94 -2.24
C GLY A 34 7.39 16.53 -0.94
N PHE A 35 6.90 15.46 -0.32
CA PHE A 35 7.46 14.91 0.91
C PHE A 35 8.68 14.03 0.62
N GLU A 36 9.74 14.23 1.39
CA GLU A 36 10.94 13.38 1.35
C GLU A 36 10.85 12.24 2.37
N THR A 37 9.95 12.35 3.35
CA THR A 37 9.70 11.32 4.35
C THR A 37 8.23 11.17 4.68
N VAL A 38 7.76 9.94 4.61
CA VAL A 38 6.39 9.55 4.96
C VAL A 38 6.42 8.30 5.83
N SER A 39 5.33 8.09 6.55
CA SER A 39 5.13 6.89 7.35
C SER A 39 3.68 6.44 7.35
N ALA A 40 3.49 5.14 7.49
CA ALA A 40 2.18 4.54 7.72
C ALA A 40 2.24 3.58 8.90
N LYS A 41 1.15 3.55 9.67
CA LYS A 41 0.94 2.63 10.78
C LYS A 41 -0.07 1.56 10.41
N TYR A 42 0.26 0.32 10.75
CA TYR A 42 -0.61 -0.84 10.56
C TYR A 42 -0.81 -1.56 11.88
N TRP A 43 -2.03 -2.03 12.11
CA TRP A 43 -2.32 -2.97 13.20
C TRP A 43 -3.12 -4.15 12.70
N ILE A 44 -2.62 -5.35 12.95
CA ILE A 44 -3.33 -6.57 12.57
C ILE A 44 -4.12 -7.06 13.77
N ASP A 45 -5.41 -7.30 13.55
CA ASP A 45 -6.29 -7.90 14.53
C ASP A 45 -5.79 -9.32 14.83
N PRO A 46 -5.52 -9.67 16.11
CA PRO A 46 -5.04 -11.01 16.48
C PRO A 46 -6.02 -12.13 16.11
N SER A 47 -7.29 -11.83 15.85
CA SER A 47 -8.30 -12.77 15.35
C SER A 47 -8.25 -12.99 13.82
N SER A 48 -7.27 -12.42 13.13
CA SER A 48 -7.04 -12.58 11.69
C SER A 48 -6.36 -13.91 11.37
N ASN A 49 -6.74 -14.52 10.25
CA ASN A 49 -6.04 -15.66 9.68
C ASN A 49 -4.80 -15.17 8.94
N TRP A 50 -3.65 -15.29 9.60
CA TRP A 50 -2.33 -14.99 9.03
C TRP A 50 -1.97 -16.01 7.95
N THR A 51 -2.49 -15.82 6.73
CA THR A 51 -2.29 -16.70 5.57
C THR A 51 -1.82 -15.94 4.34
N THR A 52 -1.19 -16.66 3.42
CA THR A 52 -0.79 -16.15 2.11
C THR A 52 -2.03 -15.73 1.32
N GLY A 53 -1.92 -14.63 0.56
CA GLY A 53 -3.00 -14.11 -0.28
C GLY A 53 -3.37 -12.66 0.01
N TYR A 54 -2.93 -12.12 1.15
CA TYR A 54 -3.19 -10.74 1.52
C TYR A 54 -2.02 -9.80 1.26
N TYR A 55 -2.33 -8.59 0.82
CA TYR A 55 -1.41 -7.46 0.83
C TYR A 55 -2.09 -6.24 1.44
N ALA A 56 -1.64 -5.85 2.63
CA ALA A 56 -2.00 -4.58 3.21
C ALA A 56 -0.94 -3.55 2.84
N ALA A 57 -1.33 -2.55 2.04
CA ALA A 57 -0.39 -1.63 1.43
C ALA A 57 -0.73 -0.18 1.76
N THR A 58 0.30 0.67 1.72
CA THR A 58 0.15 2.11 1.61
C THR A 58 0.88 2.58 0.36
N GLN A 59 0.23 3.47 -0.39
CA GLN A 59 0.62 3.90 -1.71
C GLN A 59 0.70 5.43 -1.76
N TRP A 60 1.81 5.93 -2.31
CA TRP A 60 1.98 7.33 -2.69
C TRP A 60 2.33 7.46 -4.16
N SER A 61 1.81 8.50 -4.79
CA SER A 61 2.31 8.98 -6.08
C SER A 61 3.49 9.92 -5.89
N PHE A 62 4.37 9.99 -6.88
CA PHE A 62 5.43 10.99 -6.94
C PHE A 62 4.92 12.30 -7.56
N GLN A 63 5.37 13.42 -7.02
CA GLN A 63 5.09 14.73 -7.61
C GLN A 63 5.88 14.89 -8.90
N GLY A 64 5.25 15.42 -9.95
CA GLY A 64 5.92 15.65 -11.25
C GLY A 64 6.17 14.41 -12.11
N ALA A 65 5.87 13.20 -11.60
CA ALA A 65 6.10 11.94 -12.29
C ALA A 65 4.82 11.09 -12.34
N TRP A 66 3.69 11.65 -12.77
CA TRP A 66 2.46 10.86 -12.93
C TRP A 66 2.56 9.93 -14.16
N PRO A 67 2.13 8.66 -14.11
CA PRO A 67 1.35 7.98 -13.06
C PRO A 67 2.19 7.19 -12.05
N ASP A 68 3.47 7.50 -11.90
CA ASP A 68 4.42 6.71 -11.14
C ASP A 68 4.15 6.78 -9.64
N VAL A 69 4.40 5.65 -8.97
CA VAL A 69 3.95 5.39 -7.61
C VAL A 69 4.93 4.50 -6.87
N GLN A 70 4.85 4.58 -5.56
CA GLN A 70 5.49 3.62 -4.68
C GLN A 70 4.49 3.03 -3.70
N TYR A 71 4.62 1.74 -3.42
CA TYR A 71 3.80 1.02 -2.44
C TYR A 71 4.71 0.34 -1.44
N PHE A 72 4.31 0.35 -0.19
CA PHE A 72 4.93 -0.48 0.82
C PHE A 72 3.89 -1.07 1.74
N GLY A 73 4.23 -2.18 2.40
CA GLY A 73 3.28 -2.81 3.32
C GLY A 73 3.66 -4.23 3.70
N LEU A 74 2.65 -4.97 4.19
CA LEU A 74 2.82 -6.31 4.73
C LEU A 74 2.02 -7.35 3.93
N GLN A 75 2.68 -8.46 3.63
CA GLN A 75 2.08 -9.68 3.13
C GLN A 75 2.31 -10.82 4.13
N PRO A 76 1.28 -11.26 4.88
CA PRO A 76 1.37 -12.50 5.63
C PRO A 76 1.69 -13.67 4.68
N ARG A 77 2.62 -14.54 5.05
CA ARG A 77 2.98 -15.73 4.28
C ARG A 77 3.07 -16.95 5.18
N SER A 78 2.33 -18.00 4.82
CA SER A 78 2.50 -19.31 5.45
C SER A 78 3.92 -19.84 5.17
N LYS A 79 4.55 -20.46 6.17
CA LYS A 79 5.85 -21.14 6.01
C LYS A 79 5.72 -22.63 5.69
N GLY A 80 4.50 -23.17 5.64
CA GLY A 80 4.23 -24.58 5.35
C GLY A 80 4.44 -25.55 6.54
N ASP A 81 4.96 -25.07 7.67
CA ASP A 81 5.13 -25.81 8.93
C ASP A 81 4.03 -25.50 9.96
N GLY A 82 2.94 -24.88 9.52
CA GLY A 82 1.87 -24.38 10.38
C GLY A 82 2.16 -23.00 10.99
N THR A 83 3.32 -22.40 10.73
CA THR A 83 3.65 -21.02 11.16
C THR A 83 3.52 -20.01 10.02
N THR A 84 3.44 -18.72 10.38
CA THR A 84 3.36 -17.61 9.43
C THR A 84 4.52 -16.65 9.64
N THR A 85 4.97 -15.98 8.58
CA THR A 85 5.85 -14.81 8.64
C THR A 85 5.18 -13.58 8.04
N GLY A 86 5.51 -12.41 8.57
CA GLY A 86 5.31 -11.17 7.85
C GLY A 86 6.37 -11.05 6.75
N HIS A 87 5.94 -10.86 5.51
CA HIS A 87 6.81 -10.44 4.41
C HIS A 87 6.58 -8.96 4.15
N LEU A 88 7.63 -8.16 4.27
CA LEU A 88 7.57 -6.72 4.05
C LEU A 88 7.89 -6.45 2.59
N VAL A 89 7.01 -5.69 1.94
CA VAL A 89 7.15 -5.31 0.54
C VAL A 89 7.39 -3.82 0.46
N TYR A 90 8.32 -3.42 -0.41
CA TYR A 90 8.45 -2.05 -0.88
C TYR A 90 8.73 -2.12 -2.38
N SER A 91 7.90 -1.43 -3.15
CA SER A 91 7.91 -1.43 -4.61
C SER A 91 7.80 -0.01 -5.13
N VAL A 92 8.48 0.26 -6.24
CA VAL A 92 8.37 1.49 -7.02
C VAL A 92 7.99 1.09 -8.43
N PHE A 93 6.98 1.74 -9.00
CA PHE A 93 6.53 1.56 -10.37
C PHE A 93 6.65 2.88 -11.09
N GLY A 94 7.50 2.92 -12.11
CA GLY A 94 7.69 4.10 -12.92
C GLY A 94 8.95 4.04 -13.78
N ASN A 95 8.98 4.87 -14.82
CA ASN A 95 10.10 4.90 -15.76
C ASN A 95 11.37 5.43 -15.08
N GLY A 96 12.51 4.76 -15.25
CA GLY A 96 13.77 5.19 -14.61
C GLY A 96 13.94 4.78 -13.14
N SER A 97 12.95 4.09 -12.55
CA SER A 97 13.12 3.46 -11.24
C SER A 97 14.09 2.26 -11.31
N ARG A 98 15.01 2.16 -10.35
CA ARG A 98 16.01 1.06 -10.31
C ARG A 98 16.28 0.59 -8.88
N SER A 99 16.37 -0.72 -8.69
CA SER A 99 16.90 -1.33 -7.47
C SER A 99 18.44 -1.35 -7.56
N LYS A 100 19.11 -0.41 -6.90
CA LYS A 100 20.58 -0.40 -6.78
C LYS A 100 21.02 0.02 -5.38
N VAL A 101 22.00 -0.70 -4.83
CA VAL A 101 22.77 -0.29 -3.66
C VAL A 101 23.90 0.63 -4.14
N VAL A 102 23.58 1.89 -4.41
CA VAL A 102 24.58 2.95 -4.61
C VAL A 102 24.15 4.09 -3.69
N GLU A 103 25.05 4.98 -3.26
CA GLU A 103 24.70 6.22 -2.53
C GLU A 103 24.53 7.39 -3.50
N ARG A 104 24.00 8.54 -3.05
CA ARG A 104 23.63 9.73 -3.87
C ARG A 104 24.41 9.83 -5.18
N GLY A 105 23.74 9.60 -6.31
CA GLY A 105 24.31 9.95 -7.60
C GLY A 105 24.44 11.47 -7.68
N ALA A 106 25.59 11.96 -8.16
CA ALA A 106 25.77 13.37 -8.51
C ALA A 106 24.82 13.84 -9.66
N ASP A 107 23.98 12.94 -10.17
CA ASP A 107 23.05 13.09 -11.29
C ASP A 107 21.66 13.61 -10.89
N GLY A 108 21.43 13.92 -9.61
CA GLY A 108 20.12 14.39 -9.11
C GLY A 108 19.11 13.28 -8.85
N SER A 109 19.52 12.01 -8.92
CA SER A 109 18.68 10.88 -8.51
C SER A 109 18.42 10.87 -7.00
N ARG A 110 17.24 10.37 -6.59
CA ARG A 110 16.86 10.23 -5.18
C ARG A 110 16.88 8.79 -4.73
N ARG A 111 17.50 8.55 -3.57
CA ARG A 111 17.40 7.29 -2.82
C ARG A 111 16.15 7.35 -1.94
N TRP A 112 15.44 6.24 -1.88
CA TRP A 112 14.34 6.01 -0.95
C TRP A 112 14.65 4.81 -0.09
N ASN A 113 14.69 4.99 1.23
CA ASN A 113 15.02 3.92 2.18
C ASN A 113 13.79 3.50 2.97
N GLY A 114 13.32 2.27 2.81
CA GLY A 114 12.28 1.71 3.67
C GLY A 114 12.86 1.13 4.95
N THR A 115 12.28 1.52 6.09
CA THR A 115 12.56 0.92 7.40
C THR A 115 11.26 0.41 8.03
N PHE A 116 11.27 -0.80 8.56
CA PHE A 116 10.21 -1.33 9.40
C PHE A 116 10.50 -1.09 10.88
N ILE A 117 9.51 -0.59 11.61
CA ILE A 117 9.53 -0.34 13.05
C ILE A 117 8.49 -1.26 13.69
N ASP A 118 8.97 -2.20 14.49
CA ASP A 118 8.16 -2.99 15.40
C ASP A 118 7.87 -2.14 16.64
N ASP A 119 6.66 -1.61 16.74
CA ASP A 119 6.25 -0.74 17.86
C ASP A 119 6.26 -1.48 19.21
N GLN A 120 6.07 -2.80 19.22
CA GLN A 120 6.09 -3.59 20.46
C GLN A 120 7.51 -3.84 20.94
N ALA A 121 8.41 -4.23 20.03
CA ALA A 121 9.79 -4.54 20.37
C ALA A 121 10.74 -3.32 20.35
N GLY A 122 10.26 -2.18 19.84
CA GLY A 122 11.11 -1.00 19.56
C GLY A 122 12.17 -1.26 18.48
N LYS A 123 12.05 -2.35 17.71
CA LYS A 123 13.08 -2.83 16.78
C LYS A 123 12.92 -2.18 15.41
N ARG A 124 14.02 -1.62 14.89
CA ARG A 124 14.09 -1.05 13.54
C ARG A 124 14.81 -2.01 12.59
N THR A 125 14.21 -2.30 11.44
CA THR A 125 14.72 -3.23 10.43
C THR A 125 14.67 -2.58 9.05
N PRO A 126 15.81 -2.28 8.41
CA PRO A 126 15.82 -1.84 7.01
C PRO A 126 15.19 -2.91 6.11
N ILE A 127 14.30 -2.52 5.19
CA ILE A 127 13.59 -3.45 4.31
C ILE A 127 14.10 -3.42 2.87
N ALA A 128 14.27 -2.23 2.29
CA ALA A 128 14.72 -2.04 0.92
C ALA A 128 15.16 -0.60 0.66
N SER A 129 15.97 -0.41 -0.39
CA SER A 129 16.29 0.91 -0.94
C SER A 129 15.99 0.94 -2.43
N PHE A 130 15.42 2.02 -2.93
CA PHE A 130 15.18 2.25 -4.35
C PHE A 130 15.71 3.60 -4.82
N TRP A 131 15.91 3.72 -6.13
CA TRP A 131 16.29 4.96 -6.79
C TRP A 131 15.20 5.40 -7.76
N THR A 132 14.91 6.70 -7.74
CA THR A 132 14.22 7.40 -8.82
C THR A 132 15.20 8.37 -9.46
N ASP A 133 15.11 8.57 -10.78
CA ASP A 133 15.95 9.57 -11.45
C ASP A 133 15.51 11.02 -11.12
N ALA A 134 16.22 12.00 -11.68
CA ALA A 134 16.00 13.42 -11.41
C ALA A 134 14.64 13.95 -11.93
N SER A 135 13.93 13.21 -12.77
CA SER A 135 12.59 13.60 -13.27
C SER A 135 11.51 13.49 -12.19
N TYR A 136 11.76 12.70 -11.14
CA TYR A 136 10.83 12.55 -10.04
C TYR A 136 10.87 13.79 -9.15
N GLY A 137 9.77 14.11 -8.48
CA GLY A 137 9.72 14.92 -7.27
C GLY A 137 9.74 14.05 -6.02
N GLY A 138 9.49 14.67 -4.87
CA GLY A 138 9.13 13.98 -3.64
C GLY A 138 7.72 13.35 -3.74
N LEU A 139 7.22 12.86 -2.63
CA LEU A 139 5.92 12.19 -2.57
C LEU A 139 4.79 13.22 -2.55
N SER A 140 3.75 12.95 -3.31
CA SER A 140 2.57 13.81 -3.41
C SER A 140 1.78 13.88 -2.10
N GLY A 141 0.86 14.83 -2.01
CA GLY A 141 -0.07 14.98 -0.89
C GLY A 141 -1.23 13.98 -0.86
N SER A 142 -1.27 13.03 -1.78
CA SER A 142 -2.34 12.03 -1.88
C SER A 142 -1.78 10.66 -1.55
N VAL A 143 -2.44 9.96 -0.62
CA VAL A 143 -2.06 8.62 -0.19
C VAL A 143 -3.28 7.73 -0.11
N SER A 144 -3.10 6.46 -0.49
CA SER A 144 -4.08 5.41 -0.27
C SER A 144 -3.54 4.31 0.61
N GLN A 145 -4.41 3.75 1.43
CA GLN A 145 -4.18 2.54 2.21
C GLN A 145 -5.22 1.52 1.77
N TRP A 146 -4.82 0.29 1.50
CA TRP A 146 -5.74 -0.71 0.96
C TRP A 146 -5.33 -2.13 1.35
N LEU A 147 -6.34 -2.99 1.57
CA LEU A 147 -6.16 -4.42 1.82
C LEU A 147 -6.63 -5.22 0.62
N GLU A 148 -5.70 -5.82 -0.10
CA GLU A 148 -5.98 -6.66 -1.26
C GLU A 148 -5.90 -8.14 -0.90
N TYR A 149 -6.89 -8.91 -1.36
CA TYR A 149 -6.79 -10.36 -1.47
C TYR A 149 -6.43 -10.74 -2.91
N TYR A 150 -5.14 -10.75 -3.21
CA TYR A 150 -4.63 -10.81 -4.58
C TYR A 150 -4.91 -12.12 -5.34
N PRO A 151 -5.27 -13.28 -4.74
CA PRO A 151 -5.74 -14.42 -5.52
C PRO A 151 -6.89 -14.07 -6.47
N PHE A 152 -7.68 -13.04 -6.16
CA PHE A 152 -8.82 -12.60 -6.98
C PHE A 152 -8.41 -11.92 -8.29
N ASN A 153 -7.17 -11.43 -8.42
CA ASN A 153 -6.73 -10.61 -9.57
C ASN A 153 -6.64 -11.36 -10.91
N GLY A 154 -6.66 -12.70 -10.89
CA GLY A 154 -6.62 -13.54 -12.08
C GLY A 154 -7.80 -14.51 -12.19
N MET A 155 -8.82 -14.35 -11.35
CA MET A 155 -9.98 -15.25 -11.33
C MET A 155 -11.16 -14.67 -12.12
N SER A 156 -12.11 -15.54 -12.41
CA SER A 156 -13.38 -15.20 -13.04
C SER A 156 -14.09 -14.06 -12.31
N PRO A 157 -14.84 -13.17 -13.00
CA PRO A 157 -15.61 -12.13 -12.33
C PRO A 157 -16.82 -12.68 -11.54
N LEU A 158 -17.15 -13.98 -11.68
CA LEU A 158 -18.31 -14.59 -11.03
C LEU A 158 -18.01 -14.92 -9.57
N PRO A 159 -18.72 -14.34 -8.58
CA PRO A 159 -18.45 -14.59 -7.15
C PRO A 159 -18.61 -16.06 -6.74
N SER A 160 -19.46 -16.82 -7.44
CA SER A 160 -19.67 -18.26 -7.22
C SER A 160 -18.44 -19.11 -7.55
N GLU A 161 -17.50 -18.57 -8.33
CA GLU A 161 -16.27 -19.27 -8.74
C GLU A 161 -15.08 -18.91 -7.85
N HIS A 162 -15.29 -18.05 -6.83
CA HIS A 162 -14.23 -17.62 -5.93
C HIS A 162 -14.15 -18.54 -4.70
N PRO A 163 -12.94 -18.93 -4.26
CA PRO A 163 -12.78 -19.53 -2.95
C PRO A 163 -13.17 -18.55 -1.85
N CYS A 164 -13.65 -19.06 -0.72
CA CYS A 164 -13.93 -18.23 0.45
C CYS A 164 -12.69 -17.45 0.87
N GLN A 165 -12.82 -16.14 0.96
CA GLN A 165 -11.75 -15.26 1.43
C GLN A 165 -11.51 -15.50 2.93
N PRO A 166 -10.30 -15.92 3.35
CA PRO A 166 -10.00 -16.15 4.77
C PRO A 166 -10.16 -14.86 5.57
N LYS A 167 -10.72 -14.92 6.79
CA LYS A 167 -10.88 -13.70 7.61
C LYS A 167 -9.53 -13.02 7.84
N PHE A 168 -9.40 -11.76 7.44
CA PHE A 168 -8.23 -10.96 7.75
C PHE A 168 -8.65 -9.52 8.00
N HIS A 169 -8.26 -8.97 9.15
CA HIS A 169 -8.67 -7.65 9.59
C HIS A 169 -7.45 -6.84 9.97
N ILE A 170 -7.36 -5.65 9.36
CA ILE A 170 -6.26 -4.73 9.57
C ILE A 170 -6.81 -3.32 9.80
N TYR A 171 -6.21 -2.63 10.74
CA TYR A 171 -6.47 -1.23 11.01
C TYR A 171 -5.32 -0.41 10.45
N TYR A 172 -5.67 0.69 9.81
CA TYR A 172 -4.70 1.64 9.30
C TYR A 172 -4.68 2.89 10.15
N GLY A 173 -3.48 3.32 10.51
CA GLY A 173 -3.27 4.62 11.12
C GLY A 173 -3.23 5.67 10.03
N LYS A 174 -3.75 6.87 10.34
CA LYS A 174 -3.57 8.03 9.48
C LYS A 174 -2.07 8.18 9.17
N PRO A 175 -1.67 8.20 7.89
CA PRO A 175 -0.28 8.41 7.53
C PRO A 175 0.28 9.71 8.09
N ASN A 176 1.52 9.69 8.57
CA ASN A 176 2.24 10.89 8.99
C ASN A 176 3.29 11.26 7.93
N ASN A 177 3.52 12.55 7.80
CA ASN A 177 4.52 13.14 6.91
C ASN A 177 5.45 14.04 7.75
N TYR A 178 6.75 13.82 7.65
CA TYR A 178 7.73 14.66 8.32
C TYR A 178 8.38 15.57 7.27
N ILE A 179 8.41 16.88 7.53
CA ILE A 179 9.39 17.78 6.90
C ILE A 179 10.62 17.64 7.78
N SER A 180 11.61 16.84 7.39
CA SER A 180 12.75 16.63 8.27
C SER A 180 13.58 17.92 8.36
N GLN A 181 13.77 18.42 9.58
CA GLN A 181 15.09 18.93 9.91
C GLN A 181 15.88 17.67 10.26
N TRP A 182 16.95 17.38 9.52
CA TRP A 182 17.76 16.13 9.53
C TRP A 182 17.07 14.96 8.78
N THR A 183 17.31 14.71 7.49
CA THR A 183 18.55 14.56 6.76
C THR A 183 18.29 14.80 5.26
N GLN A 184 19.30 15.24 4.50
CA GLN A 184 19.24 15.42 3.04
C GLN A 184 19.16 14.07 2.28
N ASP A 185 18.38 13.10 2.71
CA ASP A 185 18.20 11.82 2.02
C ASP A 185 16.77 11.29 2.24
N GLY A 186 16.04 11.05 1.15
CA GLY A 186 14.66 10.56 1.23
C GLY A 186 14.57 9.29 2.09
N SER A 187 13.83 9.35 3.19
CA SER A 187 13.68 8.25 4.15
C SER A 187 12.21 7.85 4.24
N LEU A 188 11.91 6.57 4.41
CA LEU A 188 10.54 6.05 4.55
C LEU A 188 10.47 5.22 5.82
N GLU A 189 9.50 5.53 6.69
CA GLU A 189 9.29 4.80 7.94
C GLU A 189 7.97 4.02 7.91
N ILE A 190 8.06 2.71 7.91
CA ILE A 190 6.93 1.80 8.08
C ILE A 190 6.86 1.45 9.54
N THR A 191 5.73 1.69 10.19
CA THR A 191 5.52 1.28 11.57
C THR A 191 4.41 0.24 11.62
N ALA A 192 4.62 -0.90 12.28
CA ALA A 192 3.54 -1.85 12.53
C ALA A 192 3.51 -2.29 13.99
N GLY A 193 2.30 -2.44 14.51
CA GLY A 193 2.02 -3.04 15.81
C GLY A 193 1.08 -4.23 15.67
N ILE A 194 1.16 -5.16 16.61
CA ILE A 194 0.14 -6.21 16.79
C ILE A 194 -0.71 -5.79 18.02
N PHE A 195 -2.03 -5.99 18.00
CA PHE A 195 -2.82 -5.86 19.23
C PHE A 195 -2.80 -7.18 19.98
N SER A 196 -2.58 -7.12 21.30
CA SER A 196 -2.74 -8.25 22.23
C SER A 196 -4.14 -8.27 22.82
#